data_AF-A0A1M4W117-F1
#
_entry.id   AF-A0A1M4W117-F1
#
_cell.length_a   1.000
_cell.length_b   1.000
_cell.length_c   1.000
_cell.angle_alpha   90.00
_cell.angle_beta   90.00
_cell.angle_gamma   90.00
#
_symmetry.space_group_name_H-M   'P 1'
#
loop_
_entity.id
_entity.type
_entity.pdbx_description
1 polymer ?
#
loop_
_entity_poly.entity_id
_entity_poly.type
_entity_poly.pdbx_seq_one_letter_code
_entity_poly.pdbx_strand_id
1 'polypeptide(L)'
;MAAEVEVSRGLDPRLDALLEPRASRMPVRALFETISALPQPVIDHDWQALAKNAGHCLGTGYAAFRQLQGEAIQASRLEARQARTTDIFAGLLATVAKSDRRDAFAESLGETLAKSDPRARLEALLAKRPPLSPETLAKVHAAVTTQPGERLDIDDSLDKLARGKTKGVSLLEPYSPKPGDALAKTLEPRASFVLACLCRGLLAEVHAQFNLTLAALPEREFKADLHEAIKHRIAVFADDLEQGQRDLYAALVTRFSQDGIADAALALAGSIERRLPAFVGLQALLRQLTLQLREQGKNTTAERFGSLAVDAGALTREAIASHCAAYRLALAVLGPQPTEDIAMFVKRTDALPFASDLPDGKNTELKALDASLEDAFVEIEGVVAAVEASRQADGKLIGHLVLLDPSSGARADAVAVFAHLPHAGITRDAFCRLSGVFHAESALLPGRPVVEIDALSLAELARSSWKIAFLRLAERWFQPWRNGANLAWSLGPHGNEQGLFGAGELLFTPLIRR
;
A
#
# COMPACT_ATOMS: atom_id res chain seq x y z
N MET A 1 -17.88 -43.28 40.07
CA MET A 1 -16.81 -42.85 39.15
C MET A 1 -17.10 -41.40 38.77
N ALA A 2 -16.66 -40.42 39.56
CA ALA A 2 -15.31 -39.85 39.48
C ALA A 2 -14.99 -39.35 38.06
N ALA A 3 -15.83 -38.45 37.58
CA ALA A 3 -15.46 -37.43 36.61
C ALA A 3 -15.82 -36.09 37.27
N GLU A 4 -15.04 -35.72 38.29
CA GLU A 4 -14.72 -34.31 38.49
C GLU A 4 -14.13 -33.87 37.15
N VAL A 5 -15.01 -33.31 36.33
CA VAL A 5 -14.65 -32.74 35.06
C VAL A 5 -13.73 -31.58 35.38
N GLU A 6 -12.44 -31.88 35.28
CA GLU A 6 -11.27 -31.02 35.34
C GLU A 6 -11.29 -29.95 34.22
N VAL A 7 -12.46 -29.40 33.89
CA VAL A 7 -12.66 -28.22 33.03
C VAL A 7 -12.09 -26.95 33.69
N SER A 8 -11.69 -27.03 34.97
CA SER A 8 -10.89 -25.97 35.61
C SER A 8 -9.38 -26.04 35.32
N ARG A 9 -8.89 -27.00 34.53
CA ARG A 9 -7.62 -26.83 33.79
C ARG A 9 -7.88 -26.13 32.46
N GLY A 10 -8.71 -25.09 32.50
CA GLY A 10 -8.67 -24.04 31.48
C GLY A 10 -7.27 -23.45 31.52
N LEU A 11 -6.51 -23.73 30.46
CA LEU A 11 -5.40 -22.94 29.90
C LEU A 11 -4.58 -22.19 30.95
N ASP A 12 -3.38 -22.68 31.26
CA ASP A 12 -2.46 -22.03 32.19
C ASP A 12 -2.46 -20.50 31.98
N PRO A 13 -2.97 -19.70 32.94
CA PRO A 13 -3.04 -18.24 32.78
C PRO A 13 -1.64 -17.60 32.66
N ARG A 14 -0.56 -18.35 32.96
CA ARG A 14 0.83 -17.96 32.66
C ARG A 14 1.12 -17.99 31.15
N LEU A 15 0.50 -18.90 30.41
CA LEU A 15 0.58 -18.99 28.94
C LEU A 15 -0.21 -17.85 28.28
N ASP A 16 -1.38 -17.48 28.81
CA ASP A 16 -2.15 -16.35 28.30
C ASP A 16 -1.47 -15.01 28.62
N ALA A 17 -0.83 -14.87 29.78
CA ALA A 17 -0.01 -13.69 30.10
C ALA A 17 1.31 -13.61 29.28
N LEU A 18 1.79 -14.73 28.73
CA LEU A 18 2.89 -14.78 27.77
C LEU A 18 2.45 -14.45 26.33
N LEU A 19 1.15 -14.59 26.04
CA LEU A 19 0.53 -14.36 24.73
C LEU A 19 -0.27 -13.05 24.66
N GLU A 20 -0.54 -12.39 25.80
CA GLU A 20 -0.99 -11.00 25.81
C GLU A 20 0.07 -10.20 25.06
N PRO A 21 -0.28 -9.56 23.92
CA PRO A 21 0.67 -8.74 23.20
C PRO A 21 1.11 -7.66 24.17
N ARG A 22 2.34 -7.76 24.69
CA ARG A 22 2.99 -6.64 25.33
C ARG A 22 2.95 -5.57 24.26
N ALA A 23 2.16 -4.53 24.48
CA ALA A 23 2.10 -3.38 23.60
C ALA A 23 3.51 -2.80 23.56
N SER A 24 4.34 -3.31 22.64
CA SER A 24 5.58 -2.69 22.23
C SER A 24 5.14 -1.29 21.86
N ARG A 25 5.64 -0.28 22.59
CA ARG A 25 5.43 1.10 22.20
C ARG A 25 6.16 1.25 20.89
N MET A 26 5.43 1.01 19.79
CA MET A 26 5.93 1.33 18.46
C MET A 26 6.42 2.77 18.51
N PRO A 27 7.62 3.04 17.99
CA PRO A 27 8.20 4.36 18.04
C PRO A 27 7.55 5.23 16.95
N VAL A 28 6.22 5.45 17.03
CA VAL A 28 5.45 6.28 16.08
C VAL A 28 6.07 7.67 15.98
N ARG A 29 6.56 8.20 17.11
CA ARG A 29 7.32 9.44 17.16
C ARG A 29 8.59 9.38 16.30
N ALA A 30 9.38 8.30 16.40
CA ALA A 30 10.58 8.15 15.57
C ALA A 30 10.24 7.98 14.08
N LEU A 31 9.17 7.24 13.75
CA LEU A 31 8.68 7.15 12.37
C LEU A 31 8.32 8.54 11.83
N PHE A 32 7.62 9.36 12.63
CA PHE A 32 7.26 10.72 12.23
C PHE A 32 8.48 11.65 12.12
N GLU A 33 9.41 11.60 13.07
CA GLU A 33 10.63 12.41 13.08
C GLU A 33 11.53 12.09 11.87
N THR A 34 11.71 10.80 11.55
CA THR A 34 12.53 10.39 10.40
C THR A 34 11.91 10.81 9.06
N ILE A 35 10.58 10.71 8.91
CA ILE A 35 9.93 11.18 7.67
C ILE A 35 9.99 12.70 7.56
N SER A 36 9.76 13.41 8.67
CA SER A 36 9.78 14.88 8.70
C SER A 36 11.18 15.47 8.45
N ALA A 37 12.24 14.66 8.54
CA ALA A 37 13.61 15.05 8.25
C ALA A 37 14.00 14.92 6.76
N LEU A 38 13.16 14.30 5.92
CA LEU A 38 13.44 14.13 4.48
C LEU A 38 13.31 15.43 3.65
N PRO A 39 12.37 16.35 3.92
CA PRO A 39 12.22 17.58 3.14
C PRO A 39 13.41 18.52 3.16
N GLN A 40 14.07 18.68 4.32
CA GLN A 40 15.10 19.72 4.50
C GLN A 40 16.33 19.50 3.59
N PRO A 41 16.92 18.30 3.49
CA PRO A 41 18.00 18.04 2.54
C PRO A 41 17.63 18.29 1.07
N VAL A 42 16.36 18.13 0.69
CA VAL A 42 15.90 18.46 -0.67
C VAL A 42 15.94 19.96 -0.90
N ILE A 43 15.49 20.75 0.07
CA ILE A 43 15.52 22.23 0.03
C ILE A 43 16.97 22.72 -0.01
N ASP A 44 17.84 22.12 0.80
CA ASP A 44 19.26 22.50 0.89
C ASP A 44 20.10 21.92 -0.26
N HIS A 45 19.50 21.10 -1.13
CA HIS A 45 20.19 20.37 -2.21
C HIS A 45 21.34 19.47 -1.69
N ASP A 46 21.25 19.02 -0.44
CA ASP A 46 22.21 18.09 0.18
C ASP A 46 21.77 16.64 -0.08
N TRP A 47 22.10 16.15 -1.27
CA TRP A 47 21.72 14.81 -1.71
C TRP A 47 22.40 13.69 -0.90
N GLN A 48 23.56 13.97 -0.29
CA GLN A 48 24.24 13.01 0.58
C GLN A 48 23.49 12.88 1.92
N ALA A 49 23.08 14.00 2.51
CA ALA A 49 22.21 13.99 3.69
C ALA A 49 20.86 13.35 3.38
N LEU A 50 20.28 13.59 2.19
CA LEU A 50 19.03 12.95 1.78
C LEU A 50 19.17 11.42 1.74
N ALA A 51 20.21 10.89 1.09
CA ALA A 51 20.46 9.44 1.04
C ALA A 51 20.63 8.83 2.45
N LYS A 52 21.40 9.51 3.31
CA LYS A 52 21.57 9.07 4.71
C LYS A 52 20.25 9.04 5.47
N ASN A 53 19.44 10.10 5.35
CA ASN A 53 18.14 10.19 6.00
C ASN A 53 17.15 9.17 5.43
N ALA A 54 17.18 8.92 4.12
CA ALA A 54 16.39 7.91 3.43
C ALA A 54 16.69 6.50 3.98
N GLY A 55 17.96 6.12 4.07
CA GLY A 55 18.39 4.85 4.67
C GLY A 55 17.96 4.70 6.13
N HIS A 56 18.06 5.77 6.93
CA HIS A 56 17.58 5.76 8.32
C HIS A 56 16.05 5.62 8.41
N CYS A 57 15.31 6.27 7.51
CA CYS A 57 13.87 6.18 7.40
C CYS A 57 13.43 4.74 7.04
N LEU A 58 14.04 4.15 6.00
CA LEU A 58 13.82 2.74 5.62
C LEU A 58 14.11 1.77 6.77
N GLY A 59 15.26 1.93 7.43
CA GLY A 59 15.65 1.06 8.56
C GLY A 59 14.68 1.15 9.74
N THR A 60 14.23 2.37 10.08
CA THR A 60 13.25 2.60 11.15
C THR A 60 11.88 2.03 10.78
N GLY A 61 11.44 2.25 9.53
CA GLY A 61 10.23 1.67 8.97
C GLY A 61 10.24 0.14 9.02
N TYR A 62 11.35 -0.49 8.60
CA TYR A 62 11.51 -1.94 8.62
C TYR A 62 11.52 -2.50 10.05
N ALA A 63 12.22 -1.85 11.00
CA ALA A 63 12.20 -2.26 12.39
C ALA A 63 10.77 -2.23 12.98
N ALA A 64 10.02 -1.16 12.72
CA ALA A 64 8.63 -1.03 13.15
C ALA A 64 7.70 -2.03 12.43
N PHE A 65 7.95 -2.33 11.15
CA PHE A 65 7.26 -3.37 10.40
C PHE A 65 7.43 -4.74 11.07
N ARG A 66 8.66 -5.13 11.42
CA ARG A 66 8.92 -6.42 12.07
C ARG A 66 8.25 -6.53 13.44
N GLN A 67 8.14 -5.43 14.18
CA GLN A 67 7.36 -5.39 15.42
C GLN A 67 5.87 -5.63 15.15
N LEU A 68 5.27 -4.92 14.18
CA LEU A 68 3.88 -5.15 13.80
C LEU A 68 3.62 -6.57 13.31
N GLN A 69 4.55 -7.13 12.54
CA GLN A 69 4.44 -8.49 12.05
C GLN A 69 4.38 -9.49 13.21
N GLY A 70 5.26 -9.31 14.21
CA GLY A 70 5.23 -10.13 15.43
C GLY A 70 3.90 -10.01 16.20
N GLU A 71 3.37 -8.79 16.34
CA GLU A 71 2.08 -8.54 16.96
C GLU A 71 0.92 -9.17 16.17
N ALA A 72 0.92 -9.05 14.85
CA ALA A 72 -0.08 -9.63 13.95
C ALA A 72 -0.11 -11.17 14.05
N ILE A 73 1.06 -11.81 14.03
CA ILE A 73 1.18 -13.27 14.19
C ILE A 73 0.68 -13.71 15.57
N GLN A 74 1.05 -13.00 16.64
CA GLN A 74 0.58 -13.31 18.00
C GLN A 74 -0.94 -13.18 18.11
N ALA A 75 -1.50 -12.13 17.52
CA ALA A 75 -2.93 -11.89 17.48
C ALA A 75 -3.69 -12.99 16.73
N SER A 76 -3.21 -13.35 15.53
CA SER A 76 -3.77 -14.44 14.72
C SER A 76 -3.74 -15.77 15.48
N ARG A 77 -2.64 -16.08 16.17
CA ARG A 77 -2.53 -17.29 17.02
C ARG A 77 -3.52 -17.27 18.19
N LEU A 78 -3.71 -16.11 18.82
CA LEU A 78 -4.66 -15.95 19.92
C LEU A 78 -6.10 -16.16 19.43
N GLU A 79 -6.47 -15.54 18.31
CA GLU A 79 -7.79 -15.70 17.69
C GLU A 79 -8.03 -17.16 17.26
N ALA A 80 -7.07 -17.81 16.61
CA ALA A 80 -7.16 -19.22 16.24
C ALA A 80 -7.28 -20.16 17.46
N ARG A 81 -6.71 -19.79 18.61
CA ARG A 81 -6.88 -20.52 19.87
C ARG A 81 -8.26 -20.28 20.48
N GLN A 82 -8.74 -19.05 20.48
CA GLN A 82 -10.09 -18.70 20.94
C GLN A 82 -11.17 -19.36 20.08
N ALA A 83 -11.04 -19.34 18.76
CA ALA A 83 -11.93 -20.02 17.82
C ALA A 83 -12.00 -21.52 18.10
N ARG A 84 -10.84 -22.20 18.22
CA ARG A 84 -10.81 -23.63 18.61
C ARG A 84 -11.46 -23.91 19.95
N THR A 85 -11.25 -23.04 20.95
CA THR A 85 -11.88 -23.18 22.27
C THR A 85 -13.39 -23.01 22.17
N THR A 86 -13.85 -22.04 21.36
CA THR A 86 -15.27 -21.80 21.07
C THR A 86 -15.89 -23.03 20.42
N ASP A 87 -15.24 -23.60 19.40
CA ASP A 87 -15.75 -24.74 18.65
C ASP A 87 -15.87 -26.00 19.53
N ILE A 88 -14.85 -26.26 20.36
CA ILE A 88 -14.88 -27.35 21.34
C ILE A 88 -16.04 -27.15 22.32
N PHE A 89 -16.17 -25.95 22.88
CA PHE A 89 -17.22 -25.64 23.86
C PHE A 89 -18.62 -25.70 23.23
N ALA A 90 -18.78 -25.19 22.01
CA ALA A 90 -20.01 -25.29 21.23
C ALA A 90 -20.40 -26.75 20.96
N GLY A 91 -19.44 -27.61 20.63
CA GLY A 91 -19.66 -29.05 20.45
C GLY A 91 -20.13 -29.75 21.73
N LEU A 92 -19.52 -29.42 22.87
CA LEU A 92 -19.92 -29.94 24.18
C LEU A 92 -21.34 -29.51 24.53
N LEU A 93 -21.66 -28.22 24.41
CA LEU A 93 -23.01 -27.71 24.71
C LEU A 93 -24.05 -28.24 23.73
N ALA A 94 -23.73 -28.39 22.44
CA ALA A 94 -24.63 -28.99 21.46
C ALA A 94 -24.93 -30.46 21.77
N THR A 95 -23.97 -31.19 22.35
CA THR A 95 -24.18 -32.57 22.80
C THR A 95 -25.14 -32.62 23.98
N VAL A 96 -24.96 -31.72 24.96
CA VAL A 96 -25.86 -31.60 26.12
C VAL A 96 -27.27 -31.18 25.69
N ALA A 97 -27.37 -30.20 24.78
CA ALA A 97 -28.62 -29.67 24.27
C ALA A 97 -29.48 -30.71 23.52
N LYS A 98 -28.86 -31.76 22.97
CA LYS A 98 -29.53 -32.88 22.27
C LYS A 98 -29.80 -34.09 23.17
N SER A 99 -29.40 -34.04 24.43
CA SER A 99 -29.51 -35.16 25.36
C SER A 99 -30.75 -35.07 26.25
N ASP A 100 -31.18 -36.20 26.80
CA ASP A 100 -32.24 -36.27 27.81
C ASP A 100 -31.90 -35.54 29.12
N ARG A 101 -30.66 -35.06 29.27
CA ARG A 101 -30.16 -34.32 30.44
C ARG A 101 -30.18 -32.81 30.25
N ARG A 102 -30.74 -32.30 29.15
CA ARG A 102 -30.78 -30.87 28.83
C ARG A 102 -31.35 -30.06 30.00
N ASP A 103 -32.54 -30.39 30.47
CA ASP A 103 -33.27 -29.57 31.45
C ASP A 103 -32.57 -29.57 32.81
N ALA A 104 -32.09 -30.74 33.24
CA ALA A 104 -31.29 -30.88 34.46
C ALA A 104 -29.96 -30.09 34.40
N PHE A 105 -29.33 -30.02 33.22
CA PHE A 105 -28.15 -29.19 33.01
C PHE A 105 -28.48 -27.69 33.05
N ALA A 106 -29.58 -27.26 32.39
CA ALA A 106 -30.01 -25.88 32.37
C ALA A 106 -30.32 -25.36 33.79
N GLU A 107 -31.06 -26.15 34.57
CA GLU A 107 -31.39 -25.86 35.97
C GLU A 107 -30.13 -25.76 36.84
N SER A 108 -29.23 -26.75 36.75
CA SER A 108 -27.97 -26.76 37.50
C SER A 108 -27.04 -25.58 37.13
N LEU A 109 -26.98 -25.22 35.85
CA LEU A 109 -26.20 -24.08 35.38
C LEU A 109 -26.80 -22.76 35.88
N GLY A 110 -28.14 -22.62 35.82
CA GLY A 110 -28.86 -21.47 36.34
C GLY A 110 -28.61 -21.27 37.84
N GLU A 111 -28.69 -22.34 38.63
CA GLU A 111 -28.37 -22.29 40.06
C GLU A 111 -26.90 -21.89 40.32
N THR A 112 -25.96 -22.45 39.56
CA THR A 112 -24.53 -22.18 39.70
C THR A 112 -24.20 -20.72 39.37
N LEU A 113 -24.83 -20.17 38.33
CA LEU A 113 -24.68 -18.77 37.96
C LEU A 113 -25.30 -17.83 38.99
N ALA A 114 -26.46 -18.17 39.55
CA ALA A 114 -27.12 -17.41 40.61
C ALA A 114 -26.30 -17.38 41.92
N LYS A 115 -25.56 -18.45 42.22
CA LYS A 115 -24.69 -18.57 43.41
C LYS A 115 -23.27 -17.99 43.19
N SER A 116 -22.89 -17.66 41.94
CA SER A 116 -21.57 -17.14 41.63
C SER A 116 -21.49 -15.64 41.95
N ASP A 117 -20.53 -15.22 42.79
CA ASP A 117 -20.16 -13.81 42.96
C ASP A 117 -19.05 -13.43 41.95
N PRO A 118 -19.38 -12.72 40.85
CA PRO A 118 -18.41 -12.33 39.83
C PRO A 118 -17.34 -11.38 40.38
N ARG A 119 -17.70 -10.56 41.38
CA ARG A 119 -16.81 -9.57 41.99
C ARG A 119 -15.78 -10.26 42.87
N ALA A 120 -16.19 -11.17 43.74
CA ALA A 120 -15.24 -11.95 44.55
C ALA A 120 -14.29 -12.80 43.69
N ARG A 121 -14.79 -13.37 42.58
CA ARG A 121 -13.94 -14.10 41.61
C ARG A 121 -12.93 -13.18 40.92
N LEU A 122 -13.35 -11.99 40.51
CA LEU A 122 -12.46 -11.00 39.92
C LEU A 122 -11.36 -10.57 40.91
N GLU A 123 -11.72 -10.25 42.15
CA GLU A 123 -10.77 -9.86 43.20
C GLU A 123 -9.74 -10.97 43.48
N ALA A 124 -10.19 -12.22 43.56
CA ALA A 124 -9.30 -13.37 43.74
C ALA A 124 -8.34 -13.60 42.56
N LEU A 125 -8.73 -13.22 41.34
CA LEU A 125 -7.87 -13.27 40.15
C LEU A 125 -6.90 -12.09 40.10
N LEU A 126 -7.35 -10.88 40.46
CA LEU A 126 -6.52 -9.67 40.53
C LEU A 126 -5.45 -9.79 41.62
N ALA A 127 -5.76 -10.41 42.75
CA ALA A 127 -4.79 -10.68 43.83
C ALA A 127 -3.62 -11.59 43.39
N LYS A 128 -3.78 -12.33 42.29
CA LYS A 128 -2.75 -13.22 41.71
C LYS A 128 -1.98 -12.57 40.57
N ARG A 129 -2.28 -11.32 40.21
CA ARG A 129 -1.67 -10.59 39.09
C ARG A 129 -0.86 -9.37 39.58
N PRO A 130 0.08 -8.87 38.76
CA PRO A 130 0.73 -7.58 39.02
C PRO A 130 -0.31 -6.46 39.16
N PRO A 131 -0.06 -5.44 40.00
CA PRO A 131 -1.01 -4.35 40.23
C PRO A 131 -1.35 -3.64 38.92
N LEU A 132 -2.64 -3.56 38.59
CA LEU A 132 -3.17 -2.82 37.45
C LEU A 132 -3.19 -1.32 37.75
N SER A 133 -3.18 -0.48 36.70
CA SER A 133 -3.40 0.96 36.90
C SER A 133 -4.81 1.22 37.47
N PRO A 134 -4.99 2.27 38.31
CA PRO A 134 -6.30 2.59 38.89
C PRO A 134 -7.41 2.75 37.85
N GLU A 135 -7.07 3.30 36.69
CA GLU A 135 -8.00 3.50 35.57
C GLU A 135 -8.44 2.18 34.93
N THR A 136 -7.53 1.21 34.81
CA THR A 136 -7.85 -0.14 34.31
C THR A 136 -8.68 -0.91 35.32
N LEU A 137 -8.33 -0.81 36.61
CA LEU A 137 -9.06 -1.43 37.71
C LEU A 137 -10.52 -0.95 37.74
N ALA A 138 -10.75 0.36 37.62
CA ALA A 138 -12.09 0.95 37.56
C ALA A 138 -12.89 0.45 36.35
N LYS A 139 -12.28 0.35 35.15
CA LYS A 139 -12.92 -0.20 33.95
C LYS A 139 -13.28 -1.68 34.11
N VAL A 140 -12.39 -2.47 34.71
CA VAL A 140 -12.61 -3.90 34.97
C VAL A 140 -13.72 -4.12 35.99
N HIS A 141 -13.76 -3.35 37.08
CA HIS A 141 -14.86 -3.42 38.06
C HIS A 141 -16.19 -2.99 37.45
N ALA A 142 -16.23 -1.92 36.64
CA ALA A 142 -17.43 -1.46 35.97
C ALA A 142 -17.97 -2.47 34.93
N ALA A 143 -17.12 -3.31 34.34
CA ALA A 143 -17.54 -4.36 33.41
C ALA A 143 -18.13 -5.60 34.11
N VAL A 144 -17.84 -5.80 35.40
CA VAL A 144 -18.19 -6.99 36.19
C VAL A 144 -19.43 -6.79 37.08
N THR A 145 -19.95 -5.57 37.19
CA THR A 145 -21.14 -5.23 38.01
C THR A 145 -22.50 -5.65 37.44
N THR A 146 -22.56 -6.19 36.22
CA THR A 146 -23.81 -6.77 35.67
C THR A 146 -23.90 -8.25 36.06
N GLN A 147 -24.99 -8.68 36.72
CA GLN A 147 -25.17 -10.07 37.12
C GLN A 147 -25.17 -11.00 35.88
N PRO A 148 -24.37 -12.08 35.83
CA PRO A 148 -24.28 -12.95 34.66
C PRO A 148 -25.60 -13.57 34.23
N GLY A 149 -26.50 -13.83 35.19
CA GLY A 149 -27.83 -14.42 34.95
C GLY A 149 -28.80 -13.51 34.19
N GLU A 150 -28.63 -12.18 34.22
CA GLU A 150 -29.49 -11.24 33.47
C GLU A 150 -29.08 -11.09 32.00
N ARG A 151 -27.89 -11.58 31.61
CA ARG A 151 -27.35 -11.49 30.24
C ARG A 151 -27.48 -12.77 29.42
N LEU A 152 -27.71 -13.92 30.06
CA LEU A 152 -27.61 -15.23 29.43
C LEU A 152 -28.96 -15.93 29.41
N ASP A 153 -29.63 -15.94 28.25
CA ASP A 153 -30.76 -16.84 28.00
C ASP A 153 -30.24 -18.27 27.75
N ILE A 154 -30.24 -19.07 28.82
CA ILE A 154 -29.71 -20.45 28.84
C ILE A 154 -30.56 -21.34 27.93
N ASP A 155 -31.88 -21.23 28.00
CA ASP A 155 -32.80 -22.10 27.28
C ASP A 155 -32.79 -21.79 25.78
N ASP A 156 -32.86 -20.52 25.39
CA ASP A 156 -32.72 -20.10 23.98
C ASP A 156 -31.36 -20.51 23.41
N SER A 157 -30.30 -20.42 24.22
CA SER A 157 -28.96 -20.84 23.81
C SER A 157 -28.88 -22.34 23.54
N LEU A 158 -29.42 -23.17 24.43
CA LEU A 158 -29.46 -24.62 24.26
C LEU A 158 -30.35 -25.00 23.05
N ASP A 159 -31.50 -24.34 22.86
CA ASP A 159 -32.35 -24.57 21.70
C ASP A 159 -31.67 -24.22 20.36
N LYS A 160 -30.95 -23.08 20.32
CA LYS A 160 -30.15 -22.71 19.15
C LYS A 160 -29.05 -23.74 18.87
N LEU A 161 -28.35 -24.20 19.90
CA LEU A 161 -27.29 -25.20 19.78
C LEU A 161 -27.80 -26.57 19.37
N ALA A 162 -28.95 -27.02 19.87
CA ALA A 162 -29.60 -28.26 19.45
C ALA A 162 -29.91 -28.25 17.94
N ARG A 163 -30.27 -27.07 17.40
CA ARG A 163 -30.49 -26.84 15.96
C ARG A 163 -29.19 -26.60 15.17
N GLY A 164 -28.02 -26.75 15.80
CA GLY A 164 -26.71 -26.58 15.17
C GLY A 164 -26.30 -25.12 14.93
N LYS A 165 -26.95 -24.14 15.56
CA LYS A 165 -26.58 -22.72 15.44
C LYS A 165 -25.52 -22.36 16.48
N THR A 166 -24.46 -21.69 16.04
CA THR A 166 -23.38 -21.17 16.91
C THR A 166 -23.33 -19.64 16.96
N LYS A 167 -23.93 -18.95 15.98
CA LYS A 167 -24.03 -17.48 15.97
C LYS A 167 -25.20 -17.00 16.83
N GLY A 168 -24.97 -15.96 17.64
CA GLY A 168 -26.01 -15.32 18.47
C GLY A 168 -26.51 -16.21 19.61
N VAL A 169 -25.65 -17.10 20.12
CA VAL A 169 -25.88 -17.96 21.29
C VAL A 169 -25.22 -17.30 22.49
N SER A 170 -26.01 -16.85 23.47
CA SER A 170 -25.51 -16.08 24.61
C SER A 170 -24.53 -16.89 25.46
N LEU A 171 -24.76 -18.21 25.63
CA LEU A 171 -23.81 -19.12 26.31
C LEU A 171 -22.44 -19.22 25.63
N LEU A 172 -22.37 -18.94 24.32
CA LEU A 172 -21.10 -18.91 23.59
C LEU A 172 -20.46 -17.53 23.59
N GLU A 173 -21.14 -16.44 23.93
CA GLU A 173 -20.58 -15.08 23.87
C GLU A 173 -19.29 -14.88 24.69
N PRO A 174 -19.13 -15.47 25.89
CA PRO A 174 -17.89 -15.35 26.66
C PRO A 174 -16.70 -16.04 26.00
N TYR A 175 -16.96 -17.04 25.16
CA TYR A 175 -15.96 -17.88 24.52
C TYR A 175 -15.75 -17.51 23.05
N SER A 176 -16.78 -16.95 22.43
CA SER A 176 -16.76 -16.46 21.06
C SER A 176 -15.54 -15.58 20.89
N PRO A 177 -14.80 -15.70 19.77
CA PRO A 177 -13.74 -14.77 19.50
C PRO A 177 -14.38 -13.38 19.54
N LYS A 178 -14.06 -12.59 20.58
CA LYS A 178 -14.33 -11.17 20.53
C LYS A 178 -13.45 -10.74 19.37
N PRO A 179 -14.04 -10.33 18.24
CA PRO A 179 -13.29 -10.19 17.01
C PRO A 179 -12.05 -9.36 17.31
N GLY A 180 -10.97 -9.71 16.61
CA GLY A 180 -9.72 -8.98 16.68
C GLY A 180 -9.89 -7.46 16.55
N ASP A 181 -11.05 -6.92 16.16
CA ASP A 181 -11.53 -5.54 16.26
C ASP A 181 -10.72 -4.61 17.14
N ALA A 182 -10.55 -4.87 18.44
CA ALA A 182 -9.79 -3.95 19.30
C ALA A 182 -8.30 -3.87 18.90
N LEU A 183 -7.70 -5.00 18.54
CA LEU A 183 -6.32 -5.07 18.06
C LEU A 183 -6.20 -4.68 16.57
N ALA A 184 -7.10 -5.14 15.70
CA ALA A 184 -7.18 -4.77 14.30
C ALA A 184 -7.35 -3.24 14.12
N LYS A 185 -8.22 -2.60 14.94
CA LYS A 185 -8.39 -1.15 14.98
C LYS A 185 -7.13 -0.40 15.46
N THR A 186 -6.21 -1.06 16.16
CA THR A 186 -4.93 -0.44 16.57
C THR A 186 -3.77 -0.76 15.62
N LEU A 187 -3.80 -1.91 14.94
CA LEU A 187 -2.78 -2.33 13.98
C LEU A 187 -2.85 -1.49 12.70
N GLU A 188 -4.04 -1.23 12.17
CA GLU A 188 -4.19 -0.56 10.86
C GLU A 188 -3.63 0.89 10.85
N PRO A 189 -3.94 1.77 11.83
CA PRO A 189 -3.34 3.10 11.87
C PRO A 189 -1.81 3.03 11.99
N ARG A 190 -1.29 2.10 12.79
CA ARG A 190 0.16 1.87 12.98
C ARG A 190 0.83 1.36 11.70
N ALA A 191 0.20 0.42 11.00
CA ALA A 191 0.65 -0.09 9.72
C ALA A 191 0.73 1.05 8.70
N SER A 192 -0.24 1.98 8.69
CA SER A 192 -0.19 3.14 7.81
C SER A 192 1.03 4.04 8.05
N PHE A 193 1.45 4.26 9.31
CA PHE A 193 2.68 5.01 9.60
C PHE A 193 3.93 4.28 9.13
N VAL A 194 3.99 2.97 9.34
CA VAL A 194 5.10 2.13 8.89
C VAL A 194 5.23 2.15 7.37
N LEU A 195 4.12 1.96 6.65
CA LEU A 195 4.09 1.98 5.19
C LEU A 195 4.40 3.37 4.62
N ALA A 196 3.95 4.44 5.29
CA ALA A 196 4.35 5.80 4.93
C ALA A 196 5.87 6.00 5.09
N CYS A 197 6.45 5.50 6.17
CA CYS A 197 7.89 5.57 6.43
C CYS A 197 8.70 4.82 5.35
N LEU A 198 8.32 3.58 5.08
CA LEU A 198 8.95 2.75 4.05
C LEU A 198 8.84 3.37 2.65
N CYS A 199 7.65 3.84 2.27
CA CYS A 199 7.41 4.50 0.99
C CYS A 199 8.25 5.77 0.83
N ARG A 200 8.23 6.65 1.85
CA ARG A 200 8.96 7.93 1.82
C ARG A 200 10.47 7.75 1.85
N GLY A 201 10.95 6.79 2.63
CA GLY A 201 12.36 6.41 2.64
C GLY A 201 12.82 5.93 1.26
N LEU A 202 12.04 5.05 0.60
CA LEU A 202 12.38 4.55 -0.73
C LEU A 202 12.36 5.67 -1.79
N LEU A 203 11.34 6.54 -1.76
CA LEU A 203 11.27 7.71 -2.63
C LEU A 203 12.47 8.64 -2.43
N ALA A 204 12.83 8.95 -1.17
CA ALA A 204 13.96 9.81 -0.87
C ALA A 204 15.29 9.21 -1.36
N GLU A 205 15.46 7.89 -1.22
CA GLU A 205 16.62 7.18 -1.75
C GLU A 205 16.69 7.29 -3.27
N VAL A 206 15.57 7.05 -3.97
CA VAL A 206 15.46 7.24 -5.43
C VAL A 206 15.91 8.65 -5.83
N HIS A 207 15.37 9.69 -5.18
CA HIS A 207 15.74 11.07 -5.51
C HIS A 207 17.21 11.39 -5.21
N ALA A 208 17.73 10.93 -4.07
CA ALA A 208 19.12 11.15 -3.71
C ALA A 208 20.06 10.49 -4.72
N GLN A 209 19.82 9.22 -5.05
CA GLN A 209 20.67 8.47 -5.98
C GLN A 209 20.62 9.03 -7.40
N PHE A 210 19.44 9.48 -7.85
CA PHE A 210 19.31 10.16 -9.15
C PHE A 210 20.22 11.40 -9.21
N ASN A 211 20.13 12.29 -8.24
CA ASN A 211 20.87 13.56 -8.25
C ASN A 211 22.38 13.37 -7.98
N LEU A 212 22.75 12.45 -7.07
CA LEU A 212 24.16 12.09 -6.85
C LEU A 212 24.79 11.50 -8.10
N THR A 213 24.08 10.61 -8.81
CA THR A 213 24.58 10.03 -10.05
C THR A 213 24.69 11.12 -11.12
N LEU A 214 23.66 11.94 -11.30
CA LEU A 214 23.65 13.01 -12.29
C LEU A 214 24.83 13.98 -12.11
N ALA A 215 25.15 14.35 -10.86
CA ALA A 215 26.28 15.22 -10.53
C ALA A 215 27.65 14.57 -10.76
N ALA A 216 27.74 13.24 -10.68
CA ALA A 216 28.99 12.50 -10.82
C ALA A 216 29.28 12.05 -12.27
N LEU A 217 28.29 12.12 -13.17
CA LEU A 217 28.47 11.64 -14.55
C LEU A 217 29.34 12.60 -15.37
N PRO A 218 30.47 12.12 -15.94
CA PRO A 218 31.27 12.94 -16.83
C PRO A 218 30.52 13.23 -18.13
N GLU A 219 30.91 14.28 -18.85
CA GLU A 219 30.54 14.41 -20.26
C GLU A 219 31.06 13.19 -21.02
N ARG A 220 30.16 12.41 -21.63
CA ARG A 220 30.50 11.20 -22.36
C ARG A 220 30.21 11.38 -23.83
N GLU A 221 31.14 10.94 -24.65
CA GLU A 221 30.88 10.76 -26.07
C GLU A 221 29.89 9.61 -26.28
N PHE A 222 28.85 9.87 -27.07
CA PHE A 222 27.84 8.88 -27.40
C PHE A 222 28.43 7.77 -28.29
N LYS A 223 28.16 6.51 -27.91
CA LYS A 223 28.46 5.32 -28.71
C LYS A 223 27.18 4.57 -29.05
N ALA A 224 27.07 4.05 -30.27
CA ALA A 224 25.84 3.41 -30.76
C ALA A 224 25.43 2.15 -29.97
N ASP A 225 26.41 1.40 -29.45
CA ASP A 225 26.20 0.22 -28.61
C ASP A 225 25.60 0.54 -27.23
N LEU A 226 25.71 1.79 -26.78
CA LEU A 226 25.17 2.25 -25.50
C LEU A 226 23.65 2.15 -25.45
N HIS A 227 22.95 2.42 -26.56
CA HIS A 227 21.49 2.34 -26.62
C HIS A 227 20.98 0.93 -26.30
N GLU A 228 21.53 -0.09 -26.99
CA GLU A 228 21.14 -1.49 -26.76
C GLU A 228 21.54 -1.99 -25.37
N ALA A 229 22.70 -1.56 -24.86
CA ALA A 229 23.12 -1.89 -23.50
C ALA A 229 22.15 -1.33 -22.45
N ILE A 230 21.67 -0.10 -22.62
CA ILE A 230 20.71 0.54 -21.71
C ILE A 230 19.33 -0.10 -21.83
N LYS A 231 18.86 -0.32 -23.05
CA LYS A 231 17.60 -1.03 -23.31
C LYS A 231 17.59 -2.42 -22.64
N HIS A 232 18.68 -3.16 -22.76
CA HIS A 232 18.83 -4.45 -22.09
C HIS A 232 18.77 -4.33 -20.56
N ARG A 233 19.43 -3.33 -19.96
CA ARG A 233 19.37 -3.09 -18.50
C ARG A 233 17.96 -2.74 -18.02
N ILE A 234 17.20 -1.98 -18.81
CA ILE A 234 15.79 -1.67 -18.52
C ILE A 234 14.94 -2.94 -18.58
N ALA A 235 15.11 -3.75 -19.64
CA ALA A 235 14.41 -5.01 -19.80
C ALA A 235 14.69 -5.98 -18.64
N VAL A 236 15.96 -6.12 -18.22
CA VAL A 236 16.32 -6.96 -17.06
C VAL A 236 15.59 -6.50 -15.80
N PHE A 237 15.57 -5.19 -15.51
CA PHE A 237 14.85 -4.68 -14.33
C PHE A 237 13.33 -4.91 -14.44
N ALA A 238 12.75 -4.77 -15.63
CA ALA A 238 11.34 -5.04 -15.87
C ALA A 238 11.00 -6.52 -15.64
N ASP A 239 11.77 -7.44 -16.24
CA ASP A 239 11.60 -8.89 -16.11
C ASP A 239 11.72 -9.33 -14.64
N ASP A 240 12.68 -8.76 -13.92
CA ASP A 240 12.91 -9.04 -12.51
C ASP A 240 11.74 -8.58 -11.62
N LEU A 241 11.22 -7.38 -11.87
CA LEU A 241 10.05 -6.85 -11.15
C LEU A 241 8.81 -7.68 -11.44
N GLU A 242 8.59 -8.00 -12.71
CA GLU A 242 7.44 -8.80 -13.15
C GLU A 242 7.53 -10.22 -12.61
N GLN A 243 8.70 -10.85 -12.61
CA GLN A 243 8.88 -12.18 -12.05
C GLN A 243 8.53 -12.21 -10.55
N GLY A 244 8.99 -11.22 -9.77
CA GLY A 244 8.64 -11.13 -8.36
C GLY A 244 7.13 -10.90 -8.12
N GLN A 245 6.47 -10.14 -9.00
CA GLN A 245 5.01 -9.99 -8.98
C GLN A 245 4.31 -11.31 -9.34
N ARG A 246 4.79 -12.05 -10.35
CA ARG A 246 4.25 -13.35 -10.77
C ARG A 246 4.42 -14.42 -9.69
N ASP A 247 5.54 -14.42 -8.97
CA ASP A 247 5.77 -15.35 -7.85
C ASP A 247 4.76 -15.10 -6.72
N LEU A 248 4.48 -13.83 -6.41
CA LEU A 248 3.44 -13.46 -5.45
C LEU A 248 2.04 -13.83 -5.94
N TYR A 249 1.72 -13.57 -7.20
CA TYR A 249 0.47 -13.99 -7.83
C TYR A 249 0.29 -15.52 -7.72
N ALA A 250 1.32 -16.29 -8.06
CA ALA A 250 1.31 -17.74 -7.96
C ALA A 250 1.09 -18.22 -6.51
N ALA A 251 1.74 -17.60 -5.52
CA ALA A 251 1.54 -17.92 -4.11
C ALA A 251 0.07 -17.70 -3.66
N LEU A 252 -0.57 -16.64 -4.15
CA LEU A 252 -1.99 -16.36 -3.88
C LEU A 252 -2.92 -17.35 -4.59
N VAL A 253 -2.73 -17.61 -5.89
CA VAL A 253 -3.57 -18.52 -6.69
C VAL A 253 -3.50 -19.96 -6.17
N THR A 254 -2.29 -20.43 -5.86
CA THR A 254 -2.06 -21.79 -5.34
C THR A 254 -2.43 -21.94 -3.87
N ARG A 255 -2.92 -20.85 -3.23
CA ARG A 255 -3.35 -20.80 -1.84
C ARG A 255 -2.28 -21.31 -0.89
N PHE A 256 -1.08 -20.76 -1.02
CA PHE A 256 -0.02 -20.96 -0.03
C PHE A 256 -0.53 -20.64 1.38
N SER A 257 0.18 -21.15 2.38
CA SER A 257 -0.06 -20.71 3.76
C SER A 257 0.06 -19.18 3.86
N GLN A 258 -0.58 -18.59 4.87
CA GLN A 258 -0.46 -17.15 5.16
C GLN A 258 1.02 -16.72 5.23
N ASP A 259 1.86 -17.56 5.86
CA ASP A 259 3.30 -17.35 5.91
C ASP A 259 3.94 -17.36 4.51
N GLY A 260 3.60 -18.31 3.65
CA GLY A 260 4.13 -18.39 2.28
C GLY A 260 3.75 -17.19 1.41
N ILE A 261 2.52 -16.67 1.56
CA ILE A 261 2.10 -15.44 0.87
C ILE A 261 2.89 -14.23 1.40
N ALA A 262 3.04 -14.12 2.73
CA ALA A 262 3.81 -13.05 3.35
C ALA A 262 5.28 -13.08 2.93
N ASP A 263 5.89 -14.26 2.87
CA ASP A 263 7.28 -14.44 2.45
C ASP A 263 7.48 -14.05 0.98
N ALA A 264 6.56 -14.44 0.08
CA ALA A 264 6.61 -14.02 -1.32
C ALA A 264 6.49 -12.50 -1.49
N ALA A 265 5.59 -11.87 -0.72
CA ALA A 265 5.44 -10.42 -0.72
C ALA A 265 6.72 -9.72 -0.19
N LEU A 266 7.28 -10.20 0.92
CA LEU A 266 8.52 -9.66 1.48
C LEU A 266 9.73 -9.88 0.55
N ALA A 267 9.77 -10.99 -0.18
CA ALA A 267 10.80 -11.26 -1.18
C ALA A 267 10.75 -10.24 -2.33
N LEU A 268 9.55 -9.91 -2.83
CA LEU A 268 9.34 -8.85 -3.82
C LEU A 268 9.80 -7.49 -3.27
N ALA A 269 9.32 -7.10 -2.09
CA ALA A 269 9.69 -5.82 -1.47
C ALA A 269 11.22 -5.70 -1.27
N GLY A 270 11.87 -6.73 -0.74
CA GLY A 270 13.31 -6.75 -0.55
C GLY A 270 14.10 -6.77 -1.87
N SER A 271 13.55 -7.36 -2.94
CA SER A 271 14.17 -7.29 -4.28
C SER A 271 14.17 -5.86 -4.81
N ILE A 272 13.05 -5.14 -4.66
CA ILE A 272 12.92 -3.74 -5.05
C ILE A 272 13.90 -2.86 -4.28
N GLU A 273 13.98 -2.99 -2.96
CA GLU A 273 14.91 -2.21 -2.12
C GLU A 273 16.38 -2.39 -2.53
N ARG A 274 16.77 -3.59 -2.96
CA ARG A 274 18.15 -3.88 -3.39
C ARG A 274 18.48 -3.34 -4.78
N ARG A 275 17.51 -3.34 -5.70
CA ARG A 275 17.77 -3.11 -7.14
C ARG A 275 17.42 -1.70 -7.59
N LEU A 276 16.38 -1.10 -6.99
CA LEU A 276 15.87 0.20 -7.43
C LEU A 276 16.92 1.31 -7.35
N PRO A 277 17.75 1.45 -6.28
CA PRO A 277 18.77 2.50 -6.22
C PRO A 277 19.73 2.51 -7.42
N ALA A 278 20.24 1.32 -7.81
CA ALA A 278 21.13 1.20 -8.95
C ALA A 278 20.41 1.46 -10.29
N PHE A 279 19.16 1.01 -10.41
CA PHE A 279 18.32 1.28 -11.58
C PHE A 279 18.03 2.77 -11.79
N VAL A 280 17.95 3.55 -10.70
CA VAL A 280 17.76 4.99 -10.78
C VAL A 280 19.00 5.72 -11.30
N GLY A 281 20.20 5.21 -11.02
CA GLY A 281 21.43 5.73 -11.61
C GLY A 281 21.42 5.65 -13.16
N LEU A 282 20.78 4.62 -13.72
CA LEU A 282 20.60 4.50 -15.17
C LEU A 282 19.69 5.62 -15.73
N GLN A 283 18.67 6.03 -14.98
CA GLN A 283 17.78 7.13 -15.40
C GLN A 283 18.48 8.49 -15.39
N ALA A 284 19.39 8.72 -14.45
CA ALA A 284 20.23 9.92 -14.45
C ALA A 284 21.11 9.98 -15.72
N LEU A 285 21.68 8.84 -16.14
CA LEU A 285 22.43 8.72 -17.38
C LEU A 285 21.56 8.98 -18.62
N LEU A 286 20.36 8.37 -18.69
CA LEU A 286 19.41 8.58 -19.77
C LEU A 286 19.06 10.07 -19.94
N ARG A 287 18.82 10.77 -18.82
CA ARG A 287 18.56 12.21 -18.83
C ARG A 287 19.74 12.98 -19.41
N GLN A 288 20.95 12.77 -18.88
CA GLN A 288 22.13 13.49 -19.33
C GLN A 288 22.39 13.28 -20.83
N LEU A 289 22.29 12.03 -21.30
CA LEU A 289 22.46 11.70 -22.72
C LEU A 289 21.40 12.38 -23.58
N THR A 290 20.14 12.37 -23.16
CA THR A 290 19.04 13.04 -23.88
C THR A 290 19.31 14.53 -24.04
N LEU A 291 19.75 15.22 -22.98
CA LEU A 291 20.07 16.65 -23.03
C LEU A 291 21.29 16.93 -23.93
N GLN A 292 22.40 16.21 -23.75
CA GLN A 292 23.60 16.37 -24.56
C GLN A 292 23.35 16.12 -26.05
N LEU A 293 22.56 15.09 -26.39
CA LEU A 293 22.23 14.79 -27.77
C LEU A 293 21.36 15.89 -28.41
N ARG A 294 20.43 16.50 -27.65
CA ARG A 294 19.67 17.67 -28.11
C ARG A 294 20.57 18.87 -28.36
N GLU A 295 21.48 19.17 -27.45
CA GLU A 295 22.45 20.26 -27.59
C GLU A 295 23.36 20.08 -28.81
N GLN A 296 23.70 18.82 -29.15
CA GLN A 296 24.46 18.47 -30.35
C GLN A 296 23.62 18.42 -31.64
N GLY A 297 22.31 18.72 -31.58
CA GLY A 297 21.40 18.63 -32.73
C GLY A 297 21.06 17.20 -33.18
N LYS A 298 21.40 16.17 -32.38
CA LYS A 298 21.12 14.75 -32.66
C LYS A 298 19.74 14.36 -32.15
N ASN A 299 18.72 15.09 -32.61
CA ASN A 299 17.37 15.06 -32.02
C ASN A 299 16.67 13.69 -32.08
N THR A 300 16.78 12.97 -33.20
CA THR A 300 16.19 11.61 -33.32
C THR A 300 16.82 10.63 -32.33
N THR A 301 18.12 10.74 -32.07
CA THR A 301 18.78 9.89 -31.07
C THR A 301 18.32 10.30 -29.67
N ALA A 302 18.23 11.60 -29.38
CA ALA A 302 17.74 12.09 -28.10
C ALA A 302 16.32 11.60 -27.81
N GLU A 303 15.44 11.59 -28.80
CA GLU A 303 14.07 11.06 -28.71
C GLU A 303 14.05 9.58 -28.31
N ARG A 304 14.85 8.73 -28.97
CA ARG A 304 14.97 7.30 -28.60
C ARG A 304 15.39 7.09 -27.15
N PHE A 305 16.35 7.88 -26.67
CA PHE A 305 16.78 7.86 -25.27
C PHE A 305 15.69 8.39 -24.33
N GLY A 306 14.93 9.39 -24.77
CA GLY A 306 13.76 9.91 -24.09
C GLY A 306 12.67 8.86 -23.87
N SER A 307 12.33 8.08 -24.91
CA SER A 307 11.35 6.99 -24.79
C SER A 307 11.82 5.92 -23.78
N LEU A 308 13.11 5.54 -23.81
CA LEU A 308 13.68 4.65 -22.78
C LEU A 308 13.63 5.26 -21.36
N ALA A 309 13.79 6.58 -21.24
CA ALA A 309 13.70 7.28 -19.96
C ALA A 309 12.27 7.27 -19.40
N VAL A 310 11.25 7.34 -20.26
CA VAL A 310 9.84 7.19 -19.87
C VAL A 310 9.57 5.79 -19.36
N ASP A 311 10.01 4.75 -20.09
CA ASP A 311 9.83 3.35 -19.69
C ASP A 311 10.49 3.09 -18.32
N ALA A 312 11.72 3.57 -18.14
CA ALA A 312 12.42 3.44 -16.86
C ALA A 312 11.73 4.22 -15.72
N GLY A 313 11.19 5.40 -16.00
CA GLY A 313 10.37 6.15 -15.06
C GLY A 313 9.09 5.39 -14.67
N ALA A 314 8.45 4.73 -15.64
CA ALA A 314 7.25 3.91 -15.41
C ALA A 314 7.54 2.73 -14.49
N LEU A 315 8.60 1.99 -14.78
CA LEU A 315 9.05 0.87 -13.96
C LEU A 315 9.43 1.30 -12.54
N THR A 316 10.02 2.49 -12.36
CA THR A 316 10.33 3.04 -11.03
C THR A 316 9.07 3.27 -10.20
N ARG A 317 8.06 3.88 -10.80
CA ARG A 317 6.77 4.13 -10.13
C ARG A 317 6.04 2.82 -9.83
N GLU A 318 6.08 1.87 -10.75
CA GLU A 318 5.53 0.53 -10.54
C GLU A 318 6.24 -0.22 -9.40
N ALA A 319 7.57 -0.15 -9.32
CA ALA A 319 8.36 -0.76 -8.26
C ALA A 319 8.01 -0.18 -6.88
N ILE A 320 7.89 1.15 -6.76
CA ILE A 320 7.53 1.80 -5.49
C ILE A 320 6.10 1.43 -5.06
N ALA A 321 5.14 1.39 -6.00
CA ALA A 321 3.79 0.93 -5.72
C ALA A 321 3.78 -0.56 -5.29
N SER A 322 4.52 -1.41 -5.99
CA SER A 322 4.66 -2.84 -5.67
C SER A 322 5.25 -3.06 -4.28
N HIS A 323 6.26 -2.28 -3.91
CA HIS A 323 6.90 -2.33 -2.59
C HIS A 323 5.92 -2.02 -1.46
N CYS A 324 5.15 -0.95 -1.59
CA CYS A 324 4.13 -0.58 -0.61
C CYS A 324 3.01 -1.63 -0.52
N ALA A 325 2.52 -2.09 -1.68
CA ALA A 325 1.48 -3.11 -1.78
C ALA A 325 1.92 -4.43 -1.15
N ALA A 326 3.17 -4.84 -1.38
CA ALA A 326 3.76 -6.06 -0.84
C ALA A 326 3.85 -6.03 0.69
N TYR A 327 4.39 -4.97 1.28
CA TYR A 327 4.44 -4.85 2.75
C TYR A 327 3.04 -4.80 3.37
N ARG A 328 2.09 -4.10 2.74
CA ARG A 328 0.71 -4.06 3.21
C ARG A 328 0.07 -5.45 3.18
N LEU A 329 0.22 -6.16 2.07
CA LEU A 329 -0.31 -7.52 1.91
C LEU A 329 0.31 -8.46 2.95
N ALA A 330 1.62 -8.42 3.13
CA ALA A 330 2.33 -9.27 4.10
C ALA A 330 1.80 -9.08 5.54
N LEU A 331 1.57 -7.83 5.98
CA LEU A 331 0.97 -7.58 7.30
C LEU A 331 -0.48 -8.08 7.38
N ALA A 332 -1.27 -7.82 6.34
CA ALA A 332 -2.68 -8.12 6.35
C ALA A 332 -2.96 -9.63 6.34
N VAL A 333 -2.18 -10.43 5.61
CA VAL A 333 -2.38 -11.90 5.56
C VAL A 333 -1.92 -12.61 6.84
N LEU A 334 -0.97 -12.04 7.57
CA LEU A 334 -0.52 -12.54 8.88
C LEU A 334 -1.41 -12.06 10.03
N GLY A 335 -2.21 -11.03 9.79
CA GLY A 335 -3.13 -10.47 10.76
C GLY A 335 -4.36 -11.35 11.01
N PRO A 336 -5.06 -11.13 12.15
CA PRO A 336 -6.29 -11.84 12.49
C PRO A 336 -7.38 -11.63 11.44
N GLN A 337 -7.55 -10.38 11.00
CA GLN A 337 -8.56 -9.99 10.01
C GLN A 337 -7.97 -8.97 9.03
N PRO A 338 -7.81 -9.32 7.74
CA PRO A 338 -7.41 -8.35 6.72
C PRO A 338 -8.50 -7.28 6.53
N THR A 339 -8.11 -6.09 6.09
CA THR A 339 -9.06 -5.06 5.67
C THR A 339 -9.93 -5.56 4.51
N GLU A 340 -11.13 -5.02 4.35
CA GLU A 340 -12.10 -5.47 3.35
C GLU A 340 -11.51 -5.48 1.93
N ASP A 341 -10.76 -4.44 1.57
CA ASP A 341 -10.11 -4.34 0.25
C ASP A 341 -9.03 -5.41 0.04
N ILE A 342 -8.22 -5.74 1.05
CA ILE A 342 -7.24 -6.84 0.99
C ILE A 342 -7.97 -8.19 0.90
N ALA A 343 -8.99 -8.40 1.73
CA ALA A 343 -9.77 -9.63 1.73
C ALA A 343 -10.43 -9.88 0.36
N MET A 344 -10.99 -8.84 -0.24
CA MET A 344 -11.54 -8.89 -1.60
C MET A 344 -10.46 -9.14 -2.66
N PHE A 345 -9.30 -8.49 -2.55
CA PHE A 345 -8.17 -8.71 -3.47
C PHE A 345 -7.70 -10.17 -3.44
N VAL A 346 -7.42 -10.72 -2.25
CA VAL A 346 -7.00 -12.12 -2.10
C VAL A 346 -8.07 -13.07 -2.63
N LYS A 347 -9.35 -12.85 -2.28
CA LYS A 347 -10.47 -13.70 -2.71
C LYS A 347 -10.65 -13.74 -4.24
N ARG A 348 -10.35 -12.65 -4.95
CA ARG A 348 -10.54 -12.54 -6.40
C ARG A 348 -9.34 -12.98 -7.23
N THR A 349 -8.20 -13.26 -6.60
CA THR A 349 -6.93 -13.47 -7.30
C THR A 349 -7.00 -14.65 -8.28
N ASP A 350 -7.74 -15.72 -7.95
CA ASP A 350 -7.93 -16.89 -8.82
C ASP A 350 -8.78 -16.62 -10.08
N ALA A 351 -9.59 -15.56 -10.06
CA ALA A 351 -10.47 -15.17 -11.15
C ALA A 351 -9.91 -14.05 -12.04
N LEU A 352 -8.76 -13.47 -11.67
CA LEU A 352 -8.14 -12.37 -12.40
C LEU A 352 -6.94 -12.87 -13.21
N PRO A 353 -6.80 -12.50 -14.50
CA PRO A 353 -5.55 -12.69 -15.21
C PRO A 353 -4.45 -11.83 -14.57
N PHE A 354 -3.20 -12.27 -14.71
CA PHE A 354 -2.04 -11.60 -14.10
C PHE A 354 -1.96 -10.11 -14.49
N ALA A 355 -2.04 -9.82 -15.79
CA ALA A 355 -1.99 -8.47 -16.32
C ALA A 355 -3.07 -8.26 -17.38
N SER A 356 -3.34 -7.01 -17.68
CA SER A 356 -4.14 -6.55 -18.82
C SER A 356 -3.51 -5.27 -19.33
N ASP A 357 -3.64 -5.03 -20.63
CA ASP A 357 -3.11 -3.82 -21.24
C ASP A 357 -3.86 -2.59 -20.72
N LEU A 358 -3.12 -1.49 -20.57
CA LEU A 358 -3.72 -0.19 -20.35
C LEU A 358 -4.28 0.30 -21.70
N PRO A 359 -5.38 1.07 -21.70
CA PRO A 359 -5.87 1.69 -22.93
C PRO A 359 -4.79 2.61 -23.50
N ASP A 360 -4.41 2.38 -24.75
CA ASP A 360 -3.44 3.16 -25.49
C ASP A 360 -4.10 3.80 -26.72
N GLY A 361 -3.70 5.03 -27.02
CA GLY A 361 -4.15 5.73 -28.21
C GLY A 361 -3.37 5.29 -29.44
N LYS A 362 -3.82 5.74 -30.62
CA LYS A 362 -3.01 5.59 -31.83
C LYS A 362 -1.75 6.44 -31.70
N ASN A 363 -0.57 5.81 -31.75
CA ASN A 363 0.70 6.51 -31.75
C ASN A 363 0.75 7.55 -32.89
N THR A 364 0.89 8.82 -32.52
CA THR A 364 0.79 9.98 -33.40
C THR A 364 1.94 10.94 -33.14
N GLU A 365 2.70 11.27 -34.19
CA GLU A 365 3.77 12.27 -34.12
C GLU A 365 3.17 13.67 -33.86
N LEU A 366 3.83 14.52 -33.05
CA LEU A 366 3.27 15.83 -32.68
C LEU A 366 2.96 16.73 -33.88
N LYS A 367 3.77 16.69 -34.94
CA LYS A 367 3.55 17.46 -36.17
C LYS A 367 2.34 16.99 -36.98
N ALA A 368 1.80 15.81 -36.69
CA ALA A 368 0.64 15.23 -37.36
C ALA A 368 -0.67 15.50 -36.61
N LEU A 369 -0.62 16.22 -35.49
CA LEU A 369 -1.80 16.68 -34.77
C LEU A 369 -2.44 17.85 -35.51
N ASP A 370 -3.48 17.55 -36.27
CA ASP A 370 -4.28 18.54 -37.01
C ASP A 370 -5.78 18.23 -36.89
N ALA A 371 -6.60 19.11 -37.45
CA ALA A 371 -8.06 19.02 -37.37
C ALA A 371 -8.67 17.74 -37.97
N SER A 372 -7.92 16.93 -38.73
CA SER A 372 -8.39 15.62 -39.19
C SER A 372 -8.44 14.56 -38.09
N LEU A 373 -7.81 14.83 -36.94
CA LEU A 373 -7.78 13.95 -35.76
C LEU A 373 -8.75 14.41 -34.66
N GLU A 374 -9.70 15.31 -34.94
CA GLU A 374 -10.72 15.70 -33.95
C GLU A 374 -11.39 14.46 -33.33
N ASP A 375 -11.50 14.46 -32.00
CA ASP A 375 -12.04 13.38 -31.18
C ASP A 375 -11.29 12.04 -31.27
N ALA A 376 -10.13 11.99 -31.93
CA ALA A 376 -9.31 10.78 -32.01
C ALA A 376 -8.59 10.52 -30.69
N PHE A 377 -8.61 9.26 -30.25
CA PHE A 377 -7.80 8.80 -29.12
C PHE A 377 -6.37 8.53 -29.60
N VAL A 378 -5.42 9.39 -29.19
CA VAL A 378 -4.04 9.41 -29.65
C VAL A 378 -3.07 9.16 -28.50
N GLU A 379 -1.96 8.51 -28.81
CA GLU A 379 -0.79 8.45 -27.94
C GLU A 379 0.28 9.36 -28.52
N ILE A 380 0.83 10.24 -27.69
CA ILE A 380 1.88 11.17 -28.10
C ILE A 380 3.06 11.12 -27.12
N GLU A 381 4.24 11.35 -27.67
CA GLU A 381 5.49 11.43 -26.93
C GLU A 381 6.16 12.79 -27.15
N GLY A 382 6.90 13.27 -26.15
CA GLY A 382 7.71 14.47 -26.30
C GLY A 382 8.40 14.92 -25.03
N VAL A 383 9.28 15.90 -25.18
CA VAL A 383 9.94 16.57 -24.08
C VAL A 383 9.04 17.68 -23.53
N VAL A 384 8.87 17.73 -22.21
CA VAL A 384 8.16 18.80 -21.52
C VAL A 384 8.93 20.12 -21.67
N ALA A 385 8.42 21.01 -22.52
CA ALA A 385 8.93 22.36 -22.70
C ALA A 385 8.43 23.32 -21.60
N ALA A 386 7.18 23.12 -21.16
CA ALA A 386 6.57 23.85 -20.05
C ALA A 386 5.58 22.93 -19.31
N VAL A 387 5.43 23.15 -18.00
CA VAL A 387 4.46 22.47 -17.15
C VAL A 387 3.91 23.45 -16.13
N GLU A 388 2.60 23.58 -16.07
CA GLU A 388 1.90 24.55 -15.23
C GLU A 388 0.66 23.92 -14.60
N ALA A 389 0.17 24.53 -13.52
CA ALA A 389 -1.11 24.19 -12.92
C ALA A 389 -1.92 25.47 -12.72
N SER A 390 -3.16 25.45 -13.16
CA SER A 390 -4.08 26.60 -13.05
C SER A 390 -5.45 26.16 -12.55
N ARG A 391 -6.21 27.09 -11.98
CA ARG A 391 -7.62 26.86 -11.63
C ARG A 391 -8.50 27.61 -12.62
N GLN A 392 -9.44 26.90 -13.23
CA GLN A 392 -10.48 27.50 -14.06
C GLN A 392 -11.52 28.24 -13.21
N ALA A 393 -12.34 29.06 -13.86
CA ALA A 393 -13.41 29.83 -13.23
C ALA A 393 -14.45 28.94 -12.50
N ASP A 394 -14.64 27.70 -12.96
CA ASP A 394 -15.50 26.69 -12.32
C ASP A 394 -14.82 25.97 -11.14
N GLY A 395 -13.59 26.36 -10.79
CA GLY A 395 -12.81 25.82 -9.68
C GLY A 395 -12.00 24.56 -10.02
N LYS A 396 -12.14 24.00 -11.23
CA LYS A 396 -11.37 22.82 -11.66
C LYS A 396 -9.88 23.15 -11.70
N LEU A 397 -9.08 22.23 -11.17
CA LEU A 397 -7.63 22.29 -11.29
C LEU A 397 -7.24 21.65 -12.62
N ILE A 398 -6.51 22.37 -13.45
CA ILE A 398 -6.00 21.90 -14.74
C ILE A 398 -4.48 21.87 -14.67
N GLY A 399 -3.90 20.70 -14.94
CA GLY A 399 -2.48 20.54 -15.19
C GLY A 399 -2.24 20.68 -16.69
N HIS A 400 -1.40 21.63 -17.10
CA HIS A 400 -1.10 21.92 -18.49
C HIS A 400 0.36 21.59 -18.79
N LEU A 401 0.58 20.88 -19.90
CA LEU A 401 1.89 20.54 -20.43
C LEU A 401 2.00 21.10 -21.85
N VAL A 402 3.20 21.58 -22.18
CA VAL A 402 3.60 21.81 -23.57
C VAL A 402 4.67 20.79 -23.91
N LEU A 403 4.35 19.85 -24.79
CA LEU A 403 5.31 18.89 -25.31
C LEU A 403 6.03 19.46 -26.53
N LEU A 404 7.30 19.13 -26.67
CA LEU A 404 8.17 19.43 -27.80
C LEU A 404 8.70 18.11 -28.34
N ASP A 405 8.46 17.87 -29.62
CA ASP A 405 9.13 16.81 -30.36
C ASP A 405 10.51 17.34 -30.77
N PRO A 406 11.63 16.79 -30.24
CA PRO A 406 12.95 17.25 -30.60
C PRO A 406 13.23 17.11 -32.09
N SER A 407 12.71 16.05 -32.74
CA SER A 407 13.07 15.69 -34.11
C SER A 407 12.51 16.67 -35.14
N SER A 408 11.26 17.11 -34.95
CA SER A 408 10.55 18.02 -35.86
C SER A 408 10.48 19.47 -35.36
N GLY A 409 10.70 19.70 -34.06
CA GLY A 409 10.45 20.99 -33.41
C GLY A 409 8.97 21.31 -33.19
N ALA A 410 8.06 20.39 -33.56
CA ALA A 410 6.63 20.55 -33.35
C ALA A 410 6.28 20.56 -31.86
N ARG A 411 5.21 21.28 -31.52
CA ARG A 411 4.72 21.41 -30.16
C ARG A 411 3.25 21.01 -30.07
N ALA A 412 2.88 20.44 -28.94
CA ALA A 412 1.50 20.11 -28.63
C ALA A 412 1.17 20.52 -27.20
N ASP A 413 0.02 21.14 -27.01
CA ASP A 413 -0.57 21.36 -25.69
C ASP A 413 -1.27 20.07 -25.24
N ALA A 414 -1.09 19.70 -23.97
CA ALA A 414 -1.81 18.59 -23.35
C ALA A 414 -2.30 19.00 -21.96
N VAL A 415 -3.49 18.55 -21.57
CA VAL A 415 -4.11 18.93 -20.30
C VAL A 415 -4.65 17.73 -19.55
N ALA A 416 -4.47 17.71 -18.23
CA ALA A 416 -5.10 16.76 -17.32
C ALA A 416 -6.02 17.49 -16.33
N VAL A 417 -7.24 16.99 -16.20
CA VAL A 417 -8.23 17.52 -15.26
C VAL A 417 -7.97 16.97 -13.86
N PHE A 418 -8.12 17.82 -12.85
CA PHE A 418 -7.88 17.53 -11.43
C PHE A 418 -6.46 17.05 -11.10
N ALA A 419 -5.47 17.32 -11.96
CA ALA A 419 -4.10 16.90 -11.77
C ALA A 419 -3.15 18.10 -11.60
N HIS A 420 -2.43 18.16 -10.48
CA HIS A 420 -1.31 19.08 -10.34
C HIS A 420 -0.04 18.40 -10.84
N LEU A 421 0.21 18.48 -12.15
CA LEU A 421 1.32 17.76 -12.80
C LEU A 421 2.72 18.12 -12.26
N PRO A 422 3.03 19.38 -11.88
CA PRO A 422 4.27 19.68 -11.15
C PRO A 422 4.40 18.83 -9.87
N HIS A 423 3.40 18.86 -8.97
CA HIS A 423 3.31 18.03 -7.75
C HIS A 423 3.31 16.52 -8.00
N ALA A 424 3.00 16.07 -9.21
CA ALA A 424 3.17 14.66 -9.59
C ALA A 424 4.65 14.30 -9.83
N GLY A 425 5.53 15.28 -9.91
CA GLY A 425 6.95 15.15 -10.19
C GLY A 425 7.32 15.36 -11.66
N ILE A 426 6.43 15.95 -12.46
CA ILE A 426 6.71 16.28 -13.86
C ILE A 426 7.46 17.61 -13.90
N THR A 427 8.56 17.62 -14.64
CA THR A 427 9.49 18.76 -14.70
C THR A 427 9.75 19.15 -16.14
N ARG A 428 10.27 20.37 -16.32
CA ARG A 428 10.86 20.76 -17.60
C ARG A 428 11.98 19.79 -17.99
N ASP A 429 12.03 19.50 -19.28
CA ASP A 429 12.93 18.53 -19.90
C ASP A 429 12.71 17.07 -19.46
N ALA A 430 11.65 16.76 -18.71
CA ALA A 430 11.19 15.38 -18.62
C ALA A 430 10.68 14.93 -19.99
N PHE A 431 10.97 13.69 -20.38
CA PHE A 431 10.29 13.06 -21.49
C PHE A 431 8.98 12.45 -21.00
N CYS A 432 7.92 12.56 -21.78
CA CYS A 432 6.59 12.08 -21.44
C CYS A 432 6.00 11.24 -22.58
N ARG A 433 5.20 10.24 -22.21
CA ARG A 433 4.27 9.51 -23.07
C ARG A 433 2.89 9.64 -22.44
N LEU A 434 1.91 10.09 -23.22
CA LEU A 434 0.54 10.24 -22.74
C LEU A 434 -0.45 9.78 -23.80
N SER A 435 -1.58 9.26 -23.32
CA SER A 435 -2.73 8.91 -24.16
C SER A 435 -3.94 9.79 -23.78
N GLY A 436 -4.65 10.28 -24.78
CA GLY A 436 -5.74 11.23 -24.61
C GLY A 436 -6.55 11.46 -25.87
N VAL A 437 -7.63 12.24 -25.75
CA VAL A 437 -8.47 12.62 -26.88
C VAL A 437 -7.96 13.95 -27.44
N PHE A 438 -7.73 14.01 -28.75
CA PHE A 438 -7.32 15.26 -29.40
C PHE A 438 -8.54 16.12 -29.74
N HIS A 439 -8.46 17.40 -29.37
CA HIS A 439 -9.44 18.42 -29.70
C HIS A 439 -8.74 19.60 -30.37
N ALA A 440 -9.15 19.98 -31.57
CA ALA A 440 -8.70 21.19 -32.26
C ALA A 440 -9.19 22.46 -31.53
N GLU A 441 -10.34 22.37 -30.85
CA GLU A 441 -10.90 23.43 -30.02
C GLU A 441 -11.30 22.89 -28.63
N SER A 442 -10.36 22.87 -27.69
CA SER A 442 -10.64 22.41 -26.32
C SER A 442 -11.34 23.49 -25.47
N ALA A 443 -12.36 23.08 -24.72
CA ALA A 443 -12.97 23.92 -23.69
C ALA A 443 -12.04 24.17 -22.50
N LEU A 444 -11.03 23.31 -22.30
CA LEU A 444 -10.07 23.43 -21.20
C LEU A 444 -8.98 24.47 -21.47
N LEU A 445 -8.66 24.69 -22.75
CA LEU A 445 -7.70 25.68 -23.22
C LEU A 445 -8.26 26.42 -24.45
N PRO A 446 -9.12 27.44 -24.26
CA PRO A 446 -9.86 28.07 -25.36
C PRO A 446 -8.96 28.59 -26.48
N GLY A 447 -9.31 28.25 -27.72
CA GLY A 447 -8.62 28.72 -28.93
C GLY A 447 -7.29 28.04 -29.22
N ARG A 448 -7.01 26.89 -28.60
CA ARG A 448 -5.81 26.08 -28.87
C ARG A 448 -6.18 24.61 -29.09
N PRO A 449 -5.49 23.92 -30.02
CA PRO A 449 -5.58 22.48 -30.14
C PRO A 449 -4.88 21.82 -28.94
N VAL A 450 -5.50 20.80 -28.36
CA VAL A 450 -5.05 20.17 -27.12
C VAL A 450 -5.31 18.67 -27.15
N VAL A 451 -4.40 17.89 -26.58
CA VAL A 451 -4.69 16.51 -26.17
C VAL A 451 -5.18 16.52 -24.73
N GLU A 452 -6.46 16.20 -24.53
CA GLU A 452 -7.04 15.99 -23.21
C GLU A 452 -6.66 14.60 -22.70
N ILE A 453 -5.76 14.55 -21.72
CA ILE A 453 -5.19 13.32 -21.17
C ILE A 453 -6.30 12.49 -20.53
N ASP A 454 -6.43 11.25 -20.97
CA ASP A 454 -7.47 10.36 -20.46
C ASP A 454 -7.26 10.00 -18.98
N ALA A 455 -8.37 9.80 -18.28
CA ALA A 455 -8.38 9.37 -16.90
C ALA A 455 -8.66 7.86 -16.86
N LEU A 456 -7.62 7.08 -16.57
CA LEU A 456 -7.72 5.63 -16.40
C LEU A 456 -8.77 5.31 -15.34
N SER A 457 -9.79 4.53 -15.73
CA SER A 457 -10.74 3.91 -14.81
C SER A 457 -10.07 2.82 -13.97
N LEU A 458 -9.13 3.19 -13.09
CA LEU A 458 -8.32 2.26 -12.29
C LEU A 458 -9.18 1.27 -11.48
N ALA A 459 -10.39 1.67 -11.07
CA ALA A 459 -11.33 0.78 -10.39
C ALA A 459 -11.90 -0.30 -11.31
N GLU A 460 -12.12 0.00 -12.58
CA GLU A 460 -12.61 -0.94 -13.59
C GLU A 460 -11.46 -1.83 -14.07
N LEU A 461 -10.29 -1.25 -14.36
CA LEU A 461 -9.08 -1.99 -14.73
C LEU A 461 -8.64 -2.97 -13.63
N ALA A 462 -8.77 -2.59 -12.36
CA ALA A 462 -8.51 -3.49 -11.23
C ALA A 462 -9.53 -4.64 -11.11
N ARG A 463 -10.65 -4.60 -11.86
CA ARG A 463 -11.58 -5.74 -11.94
C ARG A 463 -11.21 -6.74 -13.03
N SER A 464 -10.33 -6.38 -13.96
CA SER A 464 -9.87 -7.23 -15.05
C SER A 464 -8.38 -7.58 -14.98
N SER A 465 -7.57 -6.89 -14.17
CA SER A 465 -6.13 -7.09 -14.05
C SER A 465 -5.69 -7.27 -12.60
N TRP A 466 -5.06 -8.41 -12.29
CA TRP A 466 -4.49 -8.65 -10.96
C TRP A 466 -3.38 -7.64 -10.64
N LYS A 467 -2.47 -7.38 -11.58
CA LYS A 467 -1.35 -6.44 -11.40
C LYS A 467 -1.85 -5.05 -11.04
N ILE A 468 -2.88 -4.55 -11.72
CA ILE A 468 -3.47 -3.24 -11.40
C ILE A 468 -4.14 -3.27 -10.03
N ALA A 469 -4.91 -4.33 -9.71
CA ALA A 469 -5.51 -4.49 -8.38
C ALA A 469 -4.47 -4.53 -7.25
N PHE A 470 -3.34 -5.20 -7.48
CA PHE A 470 -2.22 -5.27 -6.55
C PHE A 470 -1.57 -3.90 -6.34
N LEU A 471 -1.21 -3.18 -7.42
CA LEU A 471 -0.61 -1.84 -7.33
C LEU A 471 -1.52 -0.84 -6.60
N ARG A 472 -2.85 -0.98 -6.74
CA ARG A 472 -3.83 -0.14 -6.03
C ARG A 472 -3.82 -0.35 -4.52
N LEU A 473 -3.30 -1.47 -4.00
CA LEU A 473 -3.13 -1.62 -2.55
C LEU A 473 -2.22 -0.53 -1.96
N ALA A 474 -1.37 0.12 -2.77
CA ALA A 474 -0.49 1.21 -2.38
C ALA A 474 -1.12 2.61 -2.43
N GLU A 475 -2.32 2.76 -3.01
CA GLU A 475 -2.93 4.05 -3.43
C GLU A 475 -2.93 5.13 -2.33
N ARG A 476 -3.03 4.70 -1.06
CA ARG A 476 -2.97 5.59 0.10
C ARG A 476 -1.64 6.31 0.28
N TRP A 477 -0.52 5.66 -0.03
CA TRP A 477 0.83 6.19 0.17
C TRP A 477 1.49 6.61 -1.15
N PHE A 478 1.20 5.88 -2.22
CA PHE A 478 1.79 6.10 -3.53
C PHE A 478 0.82 5.74 -4.66
N GLN A 479 0.74 6.61 -5.66
CA GLN A 479 -0.08 6.41 -6.85
C GLN A 479 0.84 6.39 -8.08
N PRO A 480 1.04 5.23 -8.73
CA PRO A 480 1.89 5.14 -9.92
C PRO A 480 1.32 5.94 -11.10
N TRP A 481 -0.01 6.02 -11.20
CA TRP A 481 -0.76 6.93 -12.09
C TRP A 481 -1.40 8.04 -11.25
N ARG A 482 -0.75 9.20 -11.19
CA ARG A 482 -1.21 10.32 -10.35
C ARG A 482 -2.58 10.81 -10.84
N ASN A 483 -3.58 10.73 -9.95
CA ASN A 483 -4.99 11.01 -10.26
C ASN A 483 -5.55 10.22 -11.45
N GLY A 484 -5.00 9.03 -11.73
CA GLY A 484 -5.45 8.19 -12.84
C GLY A 484 -5.06 8.71 -14.22
N ALA A 485 -4.27 9.78 -14.36
CA ALA A 485 -3.85 10.28 -15.66
C ALA A 485 -3.10 9.19 -16.45
N ASN A 486 -3.50 8.96 -17.70
CA ASN A 486 -2.85 8.03 -18.62
C ASN A 486 -1.54 8.62 -19.16
N LEU A 487 -0.57 8.74 -18.26
CA LEU A 487 0.64 9.52 -18.42
C LEU A 487 1.82 8.81 -17.76
N ALA A 488 2.89 8.62 -18.53
CA ALA A 488 4.18 8.17 -18.06
C ALA A 488 5.23 9.26 -18.34
N TRP A 489 6.20 9.41 -17.43
CA TRP A 489 7.25 10.41 -17.56
C TRP A 489 8.58 9.95 -16.97
N SER A 490 9.67 10.46 -17.54
CA SER A 490 11.03 10.26 -17.01
C SER A 490 11.25 11.06 -15.73
N LEU A 491 12.18 10.61 -14.87
CA LEU A 491 12.63 11.41 -13.74
C LEU A 491 13.34 12.70 -14.18
N GLY A 492 13.15 13.77 -13.40
CA GLY A 492 13.84 15.04 -13.56
C GLY A 492 14.47 15.54 -12.25
N PRO A 493 15.47 16.42 -12.35
CA PRO A 493 16.17 16.98 -11.20
C PRO A 493 15.27 17.97 -10.46
N HIS A 494 15.63 18.23 -9.22
CA HIS A 494 15.12 19.37 -8.49
C HIS A 494 15.77 20.65 -9.00
N GLY A 495 14.95 21.66 -9.31
CA GLY A 495 15.41 23.00 -9.63
C GLY A 495 15.53 23.86 -8.38
N ASN A 496 16.37 24.90 -8.47
CA ASN A 496 16.67 25.82 -7.38
C ASN A 496 15.58 26.90 -7.17
N GLU A 497 14.62 27.02 -8.09
CA GLU A 497 13.55 28.03 -8.03
C GLU A 497 12.35 27.51 -7.22
N GLN A 498 11.74 28.39 -6.43
CA GLN A 498 10.50 28.07 -5.69
C GLN A 498 9.41 27.64 -6.68
N GLY A 499 8.94 26.39 -6.56
CA GLY A 499 7.94 25.80 -7.48
C GLY A 499 8.52 24.87 -8.55
N LEU A 500 9.85 24.70 -8.62
CA LEU A 500 10.52 23.69 -9.45
C LEU A 500 11.06 22.52 -8.60
N PHE A 501 10.29 22.09 -7.60
CA PHE A 501 10.70 21.04 -6.67
C PHE A 501 10.66 19.62 -7.27
N GLY A 502 10.98 19.45 -8.55
CA GLY A 502 11.35 18.16 -9.10
C GLY A 502 10.37 17.01 -8.81
N ALA A 503 10.89 15.78 -8.86
CA ALA A 503 10.12 14.62 -8.44
C ALA A 503 10.01 14.46 -6.91
N GLY A 504 10.71 15.25 -6.11
CA GLY A 504 10.65 15.19 -4.64
C GLY A 504 9.47 15.90 -4.01
N GLU A 505 8.57 16.57 -4.76
CA GLU A 505 7.25 16.97 -4.25
C GLU A 505 6.44 15.77 -3.73
N LEU A 506 6.76 14.55 -4.20
CA LEU A 506 6.22 13.32 -3.64
C LEU A 506 6.56 13.16 -2.15
N LEU A 507 7.71 13.68 -1.66
CA LEU A 507 8.10 13.68 -0.25
C LEU A 507 7.30 14.68 0.61
N PHE A 508 6.72 15.71 0.00
CA PHE A 508 5.94 16.74 0.67
C PHE A 508 4.43 16.43 0.70
N THR A 509 3.99 15.33 0.09
CA THR A 509 2.58 14.93 0.20
C THR A 509 2.24 14.54 1.65
N PRO A 510 1.08 14.99 2.19
CA PRO A 510 0.74 14.78 3.59
C PRO A 510 0.81 13.30 3.96
N LEU A 511 1.42 13.00 5.11
CA LEU A 511 1.66 11.66 5.64
C LEU A 511 0.39 10.81 5.76
N ILE A 512 -0.76 11.47 5.89
CA ILE A 512 -2.08 10.87 6.01
C ILE A 512 -3.00 11.65 5.09
N ARG A 513 -3.44 11.04 3.98
CA ARG A 513 -4.67 11.45 3.31
C ARG A 513 -5.82 11.06 4.25
N ARG A 514 -6.62 12.06 4.64
CA ARG A 514 -7.79 11.86 5.50
C ARG A 514 -8.88 11.09 4.78
#